data_AF-A0A3B0SZX6-F1
#
_entry.id   AF-A0A3B0SZX6-F1
#
_cell.length_a   1.000
_cell.length_b   1.000
_cell.length_c   1.000
_cell.angle_alpha   90.00
_cell.angle_beta   90.00
_cell.angle_gamma   90.00
#
_symmetry.space_group_name_H-M   'P 1'
#
loop_
_entity.id
_entity.type
_entity.pdbx_description
1 polymer ?
#
loop_
_entity_poly.entity_id
_entity_poly.type
_entity_poly.pdbx_seq_one_letter_code
_entity_poly.pdbx_strand_id
1 'polypeptide(L)' 'MAEQRVNGHTVSRMTVHIVWSTKYRYTVLTGDVQKRCRAVLIEVCDAEGVQILK' A
#
# COMPACT_ATOMS: atom_id res chain seq x y z
N MET A 1 19.59 -11.57 2.64
CA MET A 1 18.36 -12.39 2.61
C MET A 1 17.21 -11.49 2.99
N ALA A 2 16.09 -11.54 2.27
CA ALA A 2 14.96 -10.66 2.56
C ALA A 2 14.32 -11.02 3.91
N GLU A 3 14.06 -10.03 4.75
CA GLU A 3 13.45 -10.18 6.07
C GLU A 3 12.10 -10.92 5.99
N GLN A 4 11.86 -11.85 6.92
CA GLN A 4 10.62 -12.62 7.03
C GLN A 4 9.86 -12.20 8.29
N ARG A 5 8.54 -12.09 8.21
CA ARG A 5 7.70 -11.79 9.38
C ARG A 5 7.59 -13.05 10.23
N VAL A 6 7.92 -12.93 11.51
CA VAL A 6 7.85 -14.02 12.49
C VAL A 6 6.88 -13.64 13.61
N ASN A 7 5.98 -14.55 13.92
CA ASN A 7 5.09 -14.54 15.09
C ASN A 7 5.29 -15.86 15.86
N GLY A 8 4.72 -15.99 17.06
CA GLY A 8 4.96 -17.12 17.97
C GLY A 8 4.84 -18.53 17.35
N HIS A 9 3.96 -18.71 16.37
CA HIS A 9 3.78 -19.99 15.68
C HIS A 9 3.70 -19.84 14.14
N THR A 10 4.19 -18.74 13.57
CA THR A 10 4.07 -18.51 12.12
C THR A 10 5.25 -17.72 11.58
N VAL A 11 5.83 -18.20 10.49
CA VAL A 11 6.82 -17.48 9.68
C VAL A 11 6.21 -17.28 8.31
N SER A 12 6.11 -16.03 7.86
CA SER A 12 5.48 -15.72 6.56
C SER A 12 6.16 -14.56 5.85
N ARG A 13 6.01 -14.55 4.53
CA ARG A 13 6.41 -13.44 3.66
C ARG A 13 5.40 -13.34 2.54
N MET A 14 4.58 -12.29 2.58
CA MET A 14 3.55 -12.03 1.57
C MET A 14 3.85 -10.69 0.91
N THR A 15 4.13 -10.74 -0.39
CA THR A 15 4.36 -9.56 -1.21
C THR A 15 3.41 -9.63 -2.39
N VAL A 16 2.69 -8.54 -2.66
CA VAL A 16 1.67 -8.47 -3.70
C VAL A 16 1.83 -7.19 -4.52
N HIS A 17 1.44 -7.24 -5.79
CA HIS A 17 1.37 -6.07 -6.66
C HIS A 17 -0.11 -5.70 -6.86
N ILE A 18 -0.53 -4.58 -6.27
CA ILE A 18 -1.92 -4.12 -6.29
C ILE A 18 -2.05 -2.93 -7.23
N VAL A 19 -2.98 -3.02 -8.18
CA VAL A 19 -3.30 -1.96 -9.14
C VAL A 19 -4.82 -1.74 -9.17
N TRP A 20 -5.24 -0.49 -9.22
CA TRP A 20 -6.65 -0.11 -9.36
C TRP A 20 -6.79 1.13 -10.25
N SER A 21 -8.03 1.49 -10.59
CA SER A 21 -8.34 2.65 -11.43
C SER A 21 -9.51 3.45 -10.85
N THR A 22 -9.65 4.69 -11.29
CA THR A 22 -10.75 5.58 -10.90
C THR A 22 -12.04 5.15 -11.58
N LYS A 23 -13.18 5.51 -10.96
CA LYS A 23 -14.49 5.31 -11.58
C LYS A 23 -14.49 6.01 -12.95
N TYR A 24 -14.89 5.29 -14.00
CA TYR A 24 -14.88 5.75 -15.39
C TYR A 24 -13.50 6.14 -15.98
N ARG A 25 -12.39 5.79 -15.31
CA ARG A 25 -11.00 6.08 -15.75
C ARG A 25 -10.69 7.57 -15.97
N TYR A 26 -11.43 8.47 -15.32
CA TYR A 26 -11.10 9.89 -15.37
C TYR A 26 -9.75 10.16 -14.69
N THR A 27 -8.97 11.07 -15.27
CA THR A 27 -7.64 11.48 -14.82
C THR A 27 -7.70 12.45 -13.64
N VAL A 28 -8.49 12.11 -12.62
CA VAL A 28 -8.71 12.95 -11.43
C VAL A 28 -7.57 12.88 -10.41
N LEU A 29 -6.70 11.87 -10.50
CA LEU A 29 -5.54 11.70 -9.63
C LEU A 29 -4.36 12.58 -10.10
N THR A 30 -4.57 13.89 -10.06
CA THR A 30 -3.56 14.90 -10.44
C THR A 30 -3.45 15.98 -9.37
N GLY A 31 -2.36 16.76 -9.39
CA GLY A 31 -2.16 17.90 -8.48
C GLY A 31 -2.26 17.51 -7.00
N ASP A 32 -3.04 18.26 -6.24
CA ASP A 32 -3.18 18.06 -4.79
C ASP A 32 -4.03 16.84 -4.44
N VAL A 33 -4.94 16.42 -5.32
CA VAL A 33 -5.73 15.19 -5.14
C VAL A 33 -4.79 13.97 -5.11
N GLN A 34 -3.82 13.92 -6.01
CA GLN A 34 -2.81 12.85 -6.04
C GLN A 34 -1.99 12.82 -4.75
N LYS A 35 -1.51 13.98 -4.29
CA LYS A 35 -0.69 14.08 -3.06
C LYS A 35 -1.48 13.64 -1.83
N ARG A 36 -2.71 14.12 -1.67
CA ARG A 36 -3.57 13.75 -0.53
C ARG A 36 -3.95 12.27 -0.59
N CYS A 37 -4.30 11.75 -1.77
CA CYS A 37 -4.59 10.33 -1.94
C CYS A 37 -3.40 9.47 -1.52
N ARG A 38 -2.17 9.83 -1.93
CA ARG A 38 -0.95 9.14 -1.49
C ARG A 38 -0.76 9.19 0.02
N ALA A 39 -1.03 10.32 0.67
CA ALA A 39 -0.93 10.44 2.13
C ALA A 39 -1.94 9.51 2.83
N VAL A 40 -3.20 9.50 2.41
CA VAL A 40 -4.23 8.58 2.97
C VAL A 40 -3.82 7.12 2.80
N LEU A 41 -3.29 6.74 1.64
CA LEU A 41 -2.85 5.36 1.41
C LEU A 41 -1.73 4.95 2.36
N ILE A 42 -0.77 5.85 2.62
CA ILE A 42 0.31 5.59 3.58
C ILE A 42 -0.26 5.48 5.00
N GLU A 43 -1.12 6.41 5.41
CA GLU A 43 -1.78 6.39 6.73
C GLU A 43 -2.52 5.06 6.97
N VAL A 44 -3.25 4.56 5.97
CA VAL A 44 -3.98 3.28 6.04
C VAL A 44 -3.00 2.10 6.09
N CYS A 45 -1.98 2.08 5.24
CA CYS A 45 -0.98 1.00 5.25
C CYS A 45 -0.25 0.92 6.60
N ASP A 46 0.11 2.06 7.19
CA ASP A 46 0.77 2.12 8.49
C ASP A 46 -0.16 1.59 9.61
N ALA A 47 -1.45 1.97 9.58
CA ALA A 47 -2.44 1.48 10.55
C ALA A 47 -2.67 -0.04 10.45
N GLU A 48 -2.61 -0.60 9.25
CA GLU A 48 -2.81 -2.03 8.99
C GLU A 48 -1.50 -2.85 9.09
N GLY A 49 -0.36 -2.21 9.41
CA GLY A 49 0.94 -2.87 9.48
C GLY A 49 1.41 -3.44 8.13
N VAL A 50 1.03 -2.78 7.03
CA VAL A 50 1.40 -3.12 5.66
C VAL A 50 2.58 -2.25 5.22
N GLN A 51 3.66 -2.90 4.77
CA GLN A 51 4.83 -2.19 4.26
C GLN A 51 4.72 -1.94 2.76
N ILE A 52 4.79 -0.67 2.35
CA ILE A 52 4.90 -0.27 0.95
C ILE A 52 6.36 -0.47 0.51
N LEU A 53 6.57 -1.28 -0.54
CA LEU A 53 7.87 -1.52 -1.14
C LEU A 53 8.19 -0.45 -2.19
N LYS A 54 9.49 -0.11 -2.34
CA LYS A 54 9.99 0.92 -3.26
C LYS A 54 10.64 0.29 -4.50
#